data_AF-A0A3G8WT29-F1
#
_entry.id   AF-A0A3G8WT29-F1
#
_cell.length_a   1.000
_cell.length_b   1.000
_cell.length_c   1.000
_cell.angle_alpha   90.00
_cell.angle_beta   90.00
_cell.angle_gamma   90.00
#
_symmetry.space_group_name_H-M   'P 1'
#
loop_
_entity.id
_entity.type
_entity.pdbx_description
1 polymer ?
#
loop_
_entity_poly.entity_id
_entity_poly.type
_entity_poly.pdbx_seq_one_letter_code
_entity_poly.pdbx_strand_id
1 'polypeptide(L)'
;MIIMKKIFNKGVVALGMLTILASCKKEGTLNANLDAIDQNIITNKNATDLWLDQNFLNPYNIETKYRFDRFELPSGKNITPPLVGQVIPAMEMVRDVWIRPFEAAGGSDFIKRISPKQFVLAGSAEYNSNGTITLGTAEGGRKIVLYVINSFDKTNLGSVKQMIQVIQHEYTHILNQTVDFSPEYQTVSRGGYEANWTQRPLTEAYSLGFITQYARVSPGEDFAEQSSNMLMMGGVQYNGIVASVPADAQIKLKKKEQFVVDYFKTAFNIDFYKLQKEVQLALFKVSAPVLSRMIGLGVGYTTLTSNPSTDPSQSAEFLGLWNAARTSMTAGGFVLKDFKMTFRASNLMTLRYTFTNAAGTTTYSADADYTVALNTTTGVTTFTLNATQPTATVPAVDPVPYSNMGVINARMAGVNSYFTSGSFRVNWINQIIPGEIGFVGSLGAFYKTTNANSYFYGTMGH
;
A
#
# COMPACT_ATOMS: atom_id res chain seq x y z
N MET A 1 14.13 51.71 77.96
CA MET A 1 13.12 52.02 76.91
C MET A 1 13.30 51.22 75.59
N ILE A 2 14.45 50.62 75.30
CA ILE A 2 14.71 49.90 74.02
C ILE A 2 14.24 48.42 74.05
N ILE A 3 14.15 47.80 75.23
CA ILE A 3 13.82 46.37 75.36
C ILE A 3 12.29 46.10 75.23
N MET A 4 11.43 46.97 75.77
CA MET A 4 9.97 46.84 75.65
C MET A 4 9.46 46.99 74.21
N LYS A 5 10.11 47.81 73.38
CA LYS A 5 9.73 48.02 71.95
C LYS A 5 10.00 46.76 71.09
N LYS A 6 11.02 45.97 71.43
CA LYS A 6 11.35 44.72 70.72
C LYS A 6 10.44 43.55 71.11
N ILE A 7 9.92 43.54 72.34
CA ILE A 7 8.97 42.51 72.81
C ILE A 7 7.56 42.79 72.26
N PHE A 8 7.16 44.06 72.22
CA PHE A 8 5.88 44.48 71.62
C PHE A 8 5.84 44.22 70.10
N ASN A 9 6.91 44.53 69.36
CA ASN A 9 6.98 44.25 67.92
C ASN A 9 7.02 42.75 67.59
N LYS A 10 7.61 41.90 68.46
CA LYS A 10 7.57 40.44 68.28
C LYS A 10 6.20 39.85 68.61
N GLY A 11 5.47 40.43 69.57
CA GLY A 11 4.10 40.03 69.91
C GLY A 11 3.08 40.39 68.82
N VAL A 12 3.21 41.56 68.18
CA VAL A 12 2.32 41.99 67.09
C VAL A 12 2.56 41.19 65.81
N VAL A 13 3.81 40.81 65.50
CA VAL A 13 4.13 39.93 64.36
C VAL A 13 3.64 38.49 64.61
N ALA A 14 3.73 37.99 65.84
CA ALA A 14 3.20 36.66 66.19
C ALA A 14 1.66 36.60 66.14
N LEU A 15 0.96 37.66 66.55
CA LEU A 15 -0.50 37.75 66.50
C LEU A 15 -1.03 37.95 65.05
N GLY A 16 -0.27 38.65 64.20
CA GLY A 16 -0.55 38.77 62.77
C GLY A 16 -0.33 37.46 61.99
N MET A 17 0.60 36.61 62.43
CA MET A 17 0.89 35.33 61.76
C MET A 17 -0.09 34.21 62.17
N LEU A 18 -0.76 34.31 63.32
CA LEU A 18 -1.81 33.37 63.74
C LEU A 18 -3.17 33.61 63.06
N THR A 19 -3.45 34.81 62.53
CA THR A 19 -4.72 35.12 61.87
C THR A 19 -4.76 34.68 60.39
N ILE A 20 -3.60 34.34 59.81
CA ILE A 20 -3.49 33.83 58.42
C ILE A 20 -3.82 32.32 58.34
N LEU A 21 -3.75 31.59 59.46
CA LEU A 21 -4.03 30.14 59.49
C LEU A 21 -5.52 29.78 59.68
N ALA A 22 -6.41 30.77 59.87
CA ALA A 22 -7.84 30.55 60.09
C ALA A 22 -8.72 30.80 58.85
N SER A 23 -8.14 31.08 57.67
CA SER A 23 -8.91 31.36 56.44
C SER A 23 -8.95 30.22 55.43
N CYS A 24 -8.61 28.99 55.82
CA CYS A 24 -9.07 27.81 55.09
C CYS A 24 -10.47 27.45 55.60
N LYS A 25 -11.51 28.16 55.15
CA LYS A 25 -12.80 27.49 55.01
C LYS A 25 -12.53 26.34 54.06
N LYS A 26 -12.67 25.10 54.51
CA LYS A 26 -12.87 23.99 53.58
C LYS A 26 -14.06 24.39 52.72
N GLU A 27 -13.81 24.70 51.45
CA GLU A 27 -14.89 24.70 50.48
C GLU A 27 -15.58 23.35 50.64
N GLY A 28 -16.91 23.38 50.80
CA GLY A 28 -17.68 22.14 50.88
C GLY A 28 -17.25 21.27 49.70
N THR A 29 -17.07 19.97 49.94
CA THR A 29 -16.85 19.01 48.86
C THR A 29 -17.78 19.38 47.72
N LEU A 30 -17.21 19.77 46.58
CA LEU A 30 -18.00 20.11 45.40
C LEU A 30 -18.73 18.83 45.03
N ASN A 31 -19.95 18.68 45.53
CA ASN A 31 -20.86 17.59 45.20
C ASN A 31 -21.53 17.95 43.87
N ALA A 32 -20.71 18.41 42.91
CA ALA A 32 -21.09 18.42 41.53
C ALA A 32 -21.07 16.96 41.11
N ASN A 33 -22.23 16.44 40.75
CA ASN A 33 -22.29 15.19 40.02
C ASN A 33 -21.57 15.42 38.68
N LEU A 34 -20.26 15.16 38.64
CA LEU A 34 -19.46 15.31 37.43
C LEU A 34 -20.00 14.41 36.33
N ASP A 35 -20.62 13.26 36.67
CA ASP A 35 -21.28 12.38 35.69
C ASP A 35 -22.55 13.01 35.09
N ALA A 36 -23.17 13.99 35.76
CA ALA A 36 -24.30 14.76 35.22
C ALA A 36 -23.87 15.94 34.33
N ILE A 37 -22.58 16.30 34.34
CA ILE A 37 -22.02 17.44 33.61
C ILE A 37 -21.05 16.98 32.51
N ASP A 38 -20.41 15.83 32.68
CA ASP A 38 -19.55 15.22 31.68
C ASP A 38 -20.38 14.61 30.54
N GLN A 39 -20.59 15.43 29.50
CA GLN A 39 -21.27 15.03 28.28
C GLN A 39 -20.56 13.87 27.54
N ASN A 40 -19.35 13.47 27.96
CA ASN A 40 -18.65 12.31 27.40
C ASN A 40 -19.13 10.98 28.02
N ILE A 41 -19.81 10.98 29.17
CA ILE A 41 -20.36 9.75 29.76
C ILE A 41 -21.68 9.41 29.07
N ILE A 42 -21.61 8.53 28.07
CA ILE A 42 -22.80 8.00 27.39
C ILE A 42 -23.47 6.96 28.30
N THR A 43 -24.47 7.38 29.05
CA THR A 43 -25.26 6.51 29.96
C THR A 43 -26.28 5.63 29.22
N ASN A 44 -26.68 6.01 28.00
CA ASN A 44 -27.65 5.30 27.17
C ASN A 44 -27.02 4.75 25.87
N LYS A 45 -26.11 3.77 26.04
CA LYS A 45 -25.42 3.13 24.90
C LYS A 45 -26.41 2.42 23.97
N ASN A 46 -26.32 2.72 22.68
CA ASN A 46 -27.02 2.03 21.61
C ASN A 46 -26.15 0.89 21.03
N ALA A 47 -26.66 0.17 20.02
CA ALA A 47 -25.94 -0.94 19.40
C ALA A 47 -24.60 -0.53 18.77
N THR A 48 -24.50 0.68 18.20
CA THR A 48 -23.25 1.21 17.64
C THR A 48 -22.22 1.47 18.74
N ASP A 49 -22.62 2.08 19.86
CA ASP A 49 -21.71 2.31 21.00
C ASP A 49 -21.15 1.00 21.55
N LEU A 50 -22.03 0.00 21.76
CA LEU A 50 -21.63 -1.32 22.26
C LEU A 50 -20.70 -2.05 21.29
N TRP A 51 -20.95 -1.93 19.99
CA TRP A 51 -20.08 -2.53 18.98
C TRP A 51 -18.69 -1.88 18.98
N LEU A 52 -18.62 -0.55 19.10
CA LEU A 52 -17.34 0.18 19.21
C LEU A 52 -16.60 -0.17 20.51
N ASP A 53 -17.31 -0.29 21.64
CA ASP A 53 -16.69 -0.74 22.89
C ASP A 53 -16.03 -2.11 22.74
N GLN A 54 -16.77 -3.06 22.16
CA GLN A 54 -16.33 -4.45 22.00
C GLN A 54 -15.17 -4.60 21.01
N ASN A 55 -15.11 -3.77 19.97
CA ASN A 55 -14.14 -3.91 18.89
C ASN A 55 -12.95 -2.93 18.98
N PHE A 56 -13.06 -1.87 19.79
CA PHE A 56 -12.03 -0.82 19.90
C PHE A 56 -11.66 -0.52 21.34
N LEU A 57 -12.61 -0.09 22.16
CA LEU A 57 -12.30 0.39 23.52
C LEU A 57 -11.75 -0.73 24.40
N ASN A 58 -12.47 -1.85 24.52
CA ASN A 58 -12.09 -2.96 25.39
C ASN A 58 -10.80 -3.68 24.92
N PRO A 59 -10.63 -4.03 23.63
CA PRO A 59 -9.43 -4.73 23.18
C PRO A 59 -8.18 -3.84 23.05
N TYR A 60 -8.34 -2.55 22.73
CA TYR A 60 -7.21 -1.69 22.33
C TYR A 60 -7.08 -0.38 23.13
N ASN A 61 -8.04 -0.07 24.01
CA ASN A 61 -8.13 1.23 24.68
C ASN A 61 -8.19 2.40 23.67
N ILE A 62 -9.00 2.20 22.62
CA ILE A 62 -9.25 3.19 21.57
C ILE A 62 -10.72 3.62 21.66
N GLU A 63 -10.96 4.87 22.03
CA GLU A 63 -12.29 5.45 21.99
C GLU A 63 -12.65 5.86 20.56
N THR A 64 -13.89 5.64 20.13
CA THR A 64 -14.38 6.14 18.83
C THR A 64 -15.56 7.07 19.04
N LYS A 65 -15.31 8.38 18.91
CA LYS A 65 -16.35 9.41 19.01
C LYS A 65 -17.03 9.62 17.66
N TYR A 66 -18.25 9.11 17.52
CA TYR A 66 -19.12 9.39 16.37
C TYR A 66 -20.33 10.26 16.72
N ARG A 67 -20.70 10.31 18.01
CA ARG A 67 -21.72 11.26 18.50
C ARG A 67 -21.12 12.66 18.36
N PHE A 68 -21.68 13.43 17.45
CA PHE A 68 -21.05 14.65 16.96
C PHE A 68 -20.84 15.67 18.08
N ASP A 69 -19.58 16.03 18.29
CA ASP A 69 -19.15 17.11 19.17
C ASP A 69 -18.33 18.09 18.34
N ARG A 70 -18.80 19.33 18.22
CA ARG A 70 -18.16 20.35 17.38
C ARG A 70 -16.80 20.77 17.94
N PHE A 71 -16.60 20.66 19.25
CA PHE A 71 -15.37 21.09 19.94
C PHE A 71 -14.21 20.10 19.74
N GLU A 72 -14.50 18.87 19.31
CA GLU A 72 -13.47 17.87 18.97
C GLU A 72 -12.89 18.07 17.56
N LEU A 73 -13.48 18.98 16.77
CA LEU A 73 -13.18 19.21 15.37
C LEU A 73 -12.62 20.63 15.15
N PRO A 74 -11.79 20.85 14.11
CA PRO A 74 -11.16 22.16 13.86
C PRO A 74 -12.18 23.31 13.82
N SER A 75 -11.90 24.40 14.53
CA SER A 75 -12.78 25.56 14.61
C SER A 75 -12.86 26.31 13.26
N GLY A 76 -13.97 27.01 13.01
CA GLY A 76 -14.14 27.82 11.78
C GLY A 76 -14.34 27.03 10.48
N LYS A 77 -14.49 25.71 10.54
CA LYS A 77 -14.78 24.83 9.39
C LYS A 77 -16.25 24.40 9.35
N ASN A 78 -16.80 24.20 8.16
CA ASN A 78 -18.16 23.64 8.00
C ASN A 78 -18.06 22.12 7.93
N ILE A 79 -18.29 21.45 9.07
CA ILE A 79 -18.20 20.00 9.20
C ILE A 79 -19.56 19.45 9.65
N THR A 80 -20.08 18.43 8.96
CA THR A 80 -21.37 17.81 9.29
C THR A 80 -21.20 16.58 10.19
N PRO A 81 -22.23 16.23 11.00
CA PRO A 81 -22.26 14.97 11.73
C PRO A 81 -22.10 13.73 10.83
N PRO A 82 -21.45 12.65 11.31
CA PRO A 82 -21.44 11.37 10.61
C PRO A 82 -22.82 10.71 10.68
N LEU A 83 -23.22 10.03 9.61
CA LEU A 83 -24.39 9.16 9.57
C LEU A 83 -24.11 7.92 10.41
N VAL A 84 -24.95 7.66 11.42
CA VAL A 84 -24.77 6.52 12.34
C VAL A 84 -24.64 5.18 11.60
N GLY A 85 -25.41 5.00 10.51
CA GLY A 85 -25.34 3.79 9.69
C GLY A 85 -24.01 3.57 8.95
N GLN A 86 -23.16 4.60 8.82
CA GLN A 86 -21.84 4.51 8.18
C GLN A 86 -20.71 4.26 9.18
N VAL A 87 -20.95 4.42 10.48
CA VAL A 87 -19.94 4.30 11.53
C VAL A 87 -19.37 2.89 11.59
N ILE A 88 -20.24 1.87 11.73
CA ILE A 88 -19.79 0.47 11.79
C ILE A 88 -19.09 0.06 10.48
N PRO A 89 -19.66 0.31 9.28
CA PRO A 89 -18.96 0.02 8.02
C PRO A 89 -17.55 0.59 7.92
N ALA A 90 -17.34 1.85 8.32
CA ALA A 90 -16.02 2.49 8.30
C ALA A 90 -15.08 1.84 9.32
N MET A 91 -15.53 1.72 10.57
CA MET A 91 -14.70 1.19 11.65
C MET A 91 -14.42 -0.32 11.49
N GLU A 92 -15.30 -1.08 10.84
CA GLU A 92 -14.99 -2.46 10.41
C GLU A 92 -13.72 -2.52 9.56
N MET A 93 -13.56 -1.60 8.61
CA MET A 93 -12.36 -1.57 7.76
C MET A 93 -11.12 -1.10 8.54
N VAL A 94 -11.27 -0.18 9.49
CA VAL A 94 -10.18 0.19 10.41
C VAL A 94 -9.71 -1.03 11.21
N ARG A 95 -10.62 -1.82 11.76
CA ARG A 95 -10.30 -3.05 12.47
C ARG A 95 -9.64 -4.07 11.54
N ASP A 96 -10.24 -4.30 10.38
CA ASP A 96 -9.90 -5.45 9.53
C ASP A 96 -8.69 -5.25 8.63
N VAL A 97 -8.43 -4.01 8.20
CA VAL A 97 -7.37 -3.66 7.24
C VAL A 97 -6.19 -2.94 7.90
N TRP A 98 -6.37 -2.38 9.09
CA TRP A 98 -5.29 -1.74 9.85
C TRP A 98 -4.92 -2.51 11.12
N ILE A 99 -5.83 -2.65 12.09
CA ILE A 99 -5.49 -3.26 13.39
C ILE A 99 -5.07 -4.74 13.25
N ARG A 100 -5.90 -5.57 12.64
CA ARG A 100 -5.64 -7.03 12.53
C ARG A 100 -4.34 -7.37 11.81
N PRO A 101 -3.95 -6.70 10.70
CA PRO A 101 -2.64 -6.91 10.10
C PRO A 101 -1.47 -6.59 11.03
N PHE A 102 -1.57 -5.54 11.84
CA PHE A 102 -0.54 -5.24 12.85
C PHE A 102 -0.49 -6.29 13.95
N GLU A 103 -1.63 -6.84 14.40
CA GLU A 103 -1.64 -7.95 15.36
C GLU A 103 -0.96 -9.20 14.78
N ALA A 104 -1.25 -9.52 13.50
CA ALA A 104 -0.67 -10.69 12.84
C ALA A 104 0.85 -10.54 12.62
N ALA A 105 1.33 -9.33 12.30
CA ALA A 105 2.74 -9.08 12.01
C ALA A 105 3.59 -8.78 13.26
N GLY A 106 3.08 -7.95 14.18
CA GLY A 106 3.79 -7.45 15.36
C GLY A 106 3.33 -8.04 16.70
N GLY A 107 2.31 -8.90 16.70
CA GLY A 107 1.69 -9.45 17.91
C GLY A 107 0.61 -8.54 18.51
N SER A 108 -0.29 -9.11 19.31
CA SER A 108 -1.44 -8.39 19.87
C SER A 108 -1.07 -7.20 20.75
N ASP A 109 0.11 -7.23 21.37
CA ASP A 109 0.53 -6.21 22.34
C ASP A 109 1.07 -4.95 21.66
N PHE A 110 1.57 -5.07 20.42
CA PHE A 110 2.14 -3.95 19.68
C PHE A 110 1.11 -2.83 19.47
N ILE A 111 0.00 -3.16 18.81
CA ILE A 111 -1.04 -2.19 18.47
C ILE A 111 -1.78 -1.66 19.71
N LYS A 112 -1.86 -2.46 20.79
CA LYS A 112 -2.43 -2.01 22.07
C LYS A 112 -1.56 -0.95 22.74
N ARG A 113 -0.24 -1.12 22.70
CA ARG A 113 0.72 -0.22 23.36
C ARG A 113 0.84 1.10 22.61
N ILE A 114 1.04 1.03 21.30
CA ILE A 114 1.30 2.18 20.45
C ILE A 114 0.13 2.29 19.48
N SER A 115 -0.97 2.87 19.93
CA SER A 115 -2.14 3.21 19.12
C SER A 115 -2.62 4.61 19.47
N PRO A 116 -3.28 5.31 18.53
CA PRO A 116 -4.10 6.46 18.88
C PRO A 116 -5.11 6.04 19.95
N LYS A 117 -5.33 6.89 20.94
CA LYS A 117 -6.33 6.64 22.00
C LYS A 117 -7.73 7.03 21.58
N GLN A 118 -7.87 7.76 20.48
CA GLN A 118 -9.17 8.22 20.03
C GLN A 118 -9.24 8.32 18.50
N PHE A 119 -10.36 7.87 17.94
CA PHE A 119 -10.86 8.26 16.63
C PHE A 119 -12.03 9.23 16.80
N VAL A 120 -12.04 10.33 16.05
CA VAL A 120 -13.17 11.25 15.94
C VAL A 120 -13.72 11.20 14.52
N LEU A 121 -15.02 10.93 14.37
CA LEU A 121 -15.64 10.73 13.07
C LEU A 121 -16.41 11.98 12.62
N ALA A 122 -16.15 12.42 11.40
CA ALA A 122 -16.81 13.55 10.76
C ALA A 122 -17.49 13.13 9.44
N GLY A 123 -18.72 13.60 9.23
CA GLY A 123 -19.52 13.19 8.08
C GLY A 123 -19.05 13.77 6.75
N SER A 124 -18.55 15.00 6.74
CA SER A 124 -18.07 15.71 5.54
C SER A 124 -16.55 15.87 5.54
N ALA A 125 -15.99 16.30 4.40
CA ALA A 125 -14.60 16.73 4.29
C ALA A 125 -14.34 18.01 5.10
N GLU A 126 -13.10 18.20 5.53
CA GLU A 126 -12.59 19.52 5.90
C GLU A 126 -11.96 20.19 4.66
N TYR A 127 -12.45 21.37 4.29
CA TYR A 127 -11.91 22.14 3.17
C TYR A 127 -10.83 23.13 3.64
N ASN A 128 -9.68 23.11 2.96
CA ASN A 128 -8.59 24.04 3.17
C ASN A 128 -8.76 25.30 2.32
N SER A 129 -8.09 26.39 2.72
CA SER A 129 -8.15 27.69 2.00
C SER A 129 -7.60 27.64 0.58
N ASN A 130 -6.75 26.64 0.29
CA ASN A 130 -6.19 26.36 -1.03
C ASN A 130 -7.04 25.39 -1.88
N GLY A 131 -8.24 25.01 -1.42
CA GLY A 131 -9.16 24.13 -2.14
C GLY A 131 -8.86 22.63 -2.00
N THR A 132 -7.81 22.22 -1.28
CA THR A 132 -7.60 20.81 -0.94
C THR A 132 -8.52 20.38 0.19
N ILE A 133 -8.68 19.06 0.36
CA ILE A 133 -9.43 18.49 1.48
C ILE A 133 -8.48 17.77 2.44
N THR A 134 -8.74 17.92 3.73
CA THR A 134 -8.09 17.13 4.78
C THR A 134 -8.94 15.89 5.04
N LEU A 135 -8.32 14.71 4.93
CA LEU A 135 -9.00 13.41 5.05
C LEU A 135 -8.76 12.75 6.41
N GLY A 136 -7.73 13.20 7.12
CA GLY A 136 -7.57 13.01 8.55
C GLY A 136 -6.45 13.87 9.10
N THR A 137 -6.39 13.96 10.41
CA THR A 137 -5.35 14.69 11.15
C THR A 137 -5.00 13.91 12.41
N ALA A 138 -3.72 13.88 12.79
CA ALA A 138 -3.32 13.48 14.14
C ALA A 138 -3.08 14.70 15.04
N GLU A 139 -3.71 14.71 16.22
CA GLU A 139 -3.41 15.68 17.27
C GLU A 139 -2.59 14.98 18.38
N GLY A 140 -1.33 15.40 18.53
CA GLY A 140 -0.43 14.94 19.61
C GLY A 140 -0.20 13.43 19.65
N GLY A 141 -0.34 12.76 18.52
CA GLY A 141 -0.23 11.29 18.39
C GLY A 141 -1.29 10.49 19.15
N ARG A 142 -2.30 11.16 19.70
CA ARG A 142 -3.32 10.54 20.56
C ARG A 142 -4.69 10.46 19.89
N LYS A 143 -5.01 11.40 19.01
CA LYS A 143 -6.32 11.49 18.35
C LYS A 143 -6.14 11.50 16.85
N ILE A 144 -6.92 10.67 16.13
CA ILE A 144 -7.03 10.72 14.67
C ILE A 144 -8.46 11.15 14.30
N VAL A 145 -8.60 12.20 13.51
CA VAL A 145 -9.90 12.59 12.93
C VAL A 145 -10.07 11.88 11.59
N LEU A 146 -11.22 11.24 11.35
CA LEU A 146 -11.58 10.63 10.07
C LEU A 146 -12.74 11.41 9.45
N TYR A 147 -12.48 12.03 8.29
CA TYR A 147 -13.46 12.81 7.56
C TYR A 147 -14.21 11.95 6.53
N VAL A 148 -15.21 12.55 5.86
CA VAL A 148 -15.97 11.96 4.73
C VAL A 148 -16.66 10.62 5.03
N ILE A 149 -16.99 10.36 6.30
CA ILE A 149 -17.65 9.11 6.72
C ILE A 149 -19.00 8.90 6.02
N ASN A 150 -19.72 9.98 5.66
CA ASN A 150 -21.03 9.86 5.01
C ASN A 150 -20.96 9.31 3.58
N SER A 151 -19.82 9.49 2.91
CA SER A 151 -19.56 9.00 1.55
C SER A 151 -18.69 7.74 1.52
N PHE A 152 -18.39 7.15 2.69
CA PHE A 152 -17.59 5.94 2.76
C PHE A 152 -18.34 4.74 2.16
N ASP A 153 -17.62 3.95 1.37
CA ASP A 153 -18.15 2.71 0.78
C ASP A 153 -17.18 1.55 1.05
N LYS A 154 -17.54 0.70 2.01
CA LYS A 154 -16.76 -0.50 2.38
C LYS A 154 -16.58 -1.51 1.25
N THR A 155 -17.37 -1.43 0.18
CA THR A 155 -17.28 -2.32 -0.98
C THR A 155 -16.40 -1.74 -2.09
N ASN A 156 -16.08 -0.44 -2.01
CA ASN A 156 -15.21 0.23 -2.94
C ASN A 156 -13.76 0.21 -2.43
N LEU A 157 -12.89 -0.55 -3.11
CA LEU A 157 -11.48 -0.66 -2.74
C LEU A 157 -10.76 0.71 -2.67
N GLY A 158 -11.12 1.66 -3.53
CA GLY A 158 -10.56 3.01 -3.51
C GLY A 158 -10.95 3.78 -2.25
N SER A 159 -12.22 3.72 -1.85
CA SER A 159 -12.72 4.33 -0.61
C SER A 159 -12.03 3.75 0.62
N VAL A 160 -11.89 2.42 0.68
CA VAL A 160 -11.16 1.74 1.77
C VAL A 160 -9.69 2.13 1.79
N LYS A 161 -8.98 2.06 0.64
CA LYS A 161 -7.56 2.42 0.58
C LYS A 161 -7.32 3.86 1.00
N GLN A 162 -8.17 4.81 0.58
CA GLN A 162 -8.02 6.22 0.94
C GLN A 162 -8.09 6.44 2.46
N MET A 163 -9.10 5.87 3.13
CA MET A 163 -9.25 6.02 4.58
C MET A 163 -8.12 5.33 5.35
N ILE A 164 -7.77 4.10 4.97
CA ILE A 164 -6.72 3.34 5.66
C ILE A 164 -5.34 3.95 5.41
N GLN A 165 -5.05 4.48 4.22
CA GLN A 165 -3.79 5.17 3.94
C GLN A 165 -3.57 6.35 4.90
N VAL A 166 -4.61 7.16 5.12
CA VAL A 166 -4.56 8.28 6.07
C VAL A 166 -4.25 7.78 7.48
N ILE A 167 -4.94 6.75 7.95
CA ILE A 167 -4.67 6.17 9.28
C ILE A 167 -3.23 5.65 9.36
N GLN A 168 -2.74 4.96 8.33
CA GLN A 168 -1.37 4.44 8.28
C GLN A 168 -0.32 5.56 8.25
N HIS A 169 -0.60 6.64 7.53
CA HIS A 169 0.25 7.82 7.46
C HIS A 169 0.38 8.46 8.86
N GLU A 170 -0.76 8.80 9.47
CA GLU A 170 -0.79 9.38 10.82
C GLU A 170 -0.21 8.44 11.87
N TYR A 171 -0.45 7.14 11.74
CA TYR A 171 0.13 6.15 12.62
C TYR A 171 1.65 6.08 12.50
N THR A 172 2.20 6.24 11.30
CA THR A 172 3.65 6.32 11.11
C THR A 172 4.24 7.52 11.85
N HIS A 173 3.55 8.67 11.87
CA HIS A 173 3.98 9.80 12.70
C HIS A 173 3.99 9.47 14.20
N ILE A 174 2.99 8.73 14.70
CA ILE A 174 2.95 8.25 16.09
C ILE A 174 4.14 7.32 16.40
N LEU A 175 4.45 6.41 15.48
CA LEU A 175 5.60 5.51 15.61
C LEU A 175 6.90 6.33 15.67
N ASN A 176 7.06 7.30 14.77
CA ASN A 176 8.23 8.17 14.71
C ASN A 176 8.42 9.01 15.98
N GLN A 177 7.32 9.44 16.63
CA GLN A 177 7.36 10.12 17.93
C GLN A 177 7.77 9.19 19.10
N THR A 178 7.56 7.89 18.95
CA THR A 178 7.92 6.88 19.96
C THR A 178 9.38 6.44 19.81
N VAL A 179 9.82 6.21 18.57
CA VAL A 179 11.20 5.89 18.20
C VAL A 179 11.50 6.61 16.89
N ASP A 180 12.49 7.50 16.90
CA ASP A 180 12.90 8.24 15.71
C ASP A 180 13.37 7.30 14.60
N PHE A 181 12.99 7.60 13.36
CA PHE A 181 13.62 6.98 12.19
C PHE A 181 15.00 7.61 11.94
N SER A 182 15.84 6.89 11.19
CA SER A 182 17.20 7.32 10.91
C SER A 182 17.24 8.68 10.17
N PRO A 183 18.01 9.67 10.66
CA PRO A 183 18.13 10.97 9.99
C PRO A 183 18.80 10.87 8.62
N GLU A 184 19.51 9.78 8.32
CA GLU A 184 20.07 9.49 7.00
C GLU A 184 18.99 9.34 5.92
N TYR A 185 17.76 8.99 6.28
CA TYR A 185 16.63 8.89 5.34
C TYR A 185 16.46 10.16 4.52
N GLN A 186 16.51 11.33 5.17
CA GLN A 186 16.31 12.62 4.50
C GLN A 186 17.37 12.90 3.42
N THR A 187 18.53 12.26 3.51
CA THR A 187 19.63 12.48 2.58
C THR A 187 19.40 11.84 1.22
N VAL A 188 18.50 10.86 1.11
CA VAL A 188 18.23 10.09 -0.11
C VAL A 188 17.66 10.98 -1.22
N SER A 189 16.76 11.88 -0.88
CA SER A 189 16.12 12.83 -1.81
C SER A 189 16.47 14.29 -1.48
N ARG A 190 17.67 14.53 -0.95
CA ARG A 190 18.17 15.87 -0.63
C ARG A 190 18.07 16.79 -1.84
N GLY A 191 17.55 18.00 -1.62
CA GLY A 191 17.32 18.99 -2.69
C GLY A 191 16.03 18.79 -3.49
N GLY A 192 15.27 17.72 -3.26
CA GLY A 192 13.97 17.48 -3.90
C GLY A 192 12.76 17.89 -3.07
N TYR A 193 12.95 18.23 -1.78
CA TYR A 193 11.90 18.71 -0.88
C TYR A 193 11.43 20.11 -1.26
N GLU A 194 10.12 20.31 -1.23
CA GLU A 194 9.45 21.55 -1.61
C GLU A 194 8.15 21.67 -0.80
N ALA A 195 7.97 22.79 -0.09
CA ALA A 195 6.81 22.98 0.78
C ALA A 195 5.51 23.08 -0.02
N ASN A 196 5.56 23.66 -1.23
CA ASN A 196 4.39 23.80 -2.08
C ASN A 196 4.18 22.58 -3.00
N TRP A 197 3.75 21.47 -2.40
CA TRP A 197 3.55 20.19 -3.10
C TRP A 197 2.42 20.19 -4.14
N THR A 198 1.43 21.08 -4.00
CA THR A 198 0.22 21.08 -4.84
C THR A 198 0.45 21.55 -6.28
N GLN A 199 1.57 22.21 -6.56
CA GLN A 199 1.84 22.83 -7.86
C GLN A 199 2.61 21.95 -8.86
N ARG A 200 3.09 20.77 -8.43
CA ARG A 200 3.98 19.91 -9.23
C ARG A 200 3.34 18.55 -9.47
N PRO A 201 3.42 17.96 -10.68
CA PRO A 201 2.77 16.68 -10.96
C PRO A 201 3.43 15.50 -10.25
N LEU A 202 2.67 14.40 -10.08
CA LEU A 202 3.18 13.15 -9.50
C LEU A 202 4.39 12.58 -10.26
N THR A 203 4.44 12.75 -11.58
CA THR A 203 5.57 12.31 -12.41
C THR A 203 6.88 12.99 -12.03
N GLU A 204 6.84 14.26 -11.61
CA GLU A 204 8.01 14.98 -11.10
C GLU A 204 8.45 14.39 -9.76
N ALA A 205 7.51 14.16 -8.83
CA ALA A 205 7.81 13.53 -7.54
C ALA A 205 8.47 12.15 -7.72
N TYR A 206 7.91 11.31 -8.59
CA TYR A 206 8.50 10.03 -8.96
C TYR A 206 9.91 10.16 -9.52
N SER A 207 10.17 11.10 -10.42
CA SER A 207 11.51 11.32 -10.98
C SER A 207 12.57 11.75 -9.96
N LEU A 208 12.13 12.29 -8.81
CA LEU A 208 12.98 12.73 -7.70
C LEU A 208 13.10 11.68 -6.57
N GLY A 209 12.46 10.53 -6.73
CA GLY A 209 12.47 9.45 -5.73
C GLY A 209 11.49 9.65 -4.58
N PHE A 210 10.35 10.30 -4.81
CA PHE A 210 9.23 10.41 -3.86
C PHE A 210 8.03 9.61 -4.35
N ILE A 211 7.33 8.90 -3.45
CA ILE A 211 6.19 8.04 -3.81
C ILE A 211 4.89 8.81 -4.05
N THR A 212 4.77 10.03 -3.53
CA THR A 212 3.66 10.95 -3.78
C THR A 212 4.17 12.39 -3.91
N GLN A 213 3.31 13.30 -4.38
CA GLN A 213 3.60 14.74 -4.37
C GLN A 213 3.78 15.26 -2.93
N TYR A 214 2.94 14.81 -2.01
CA TYR A 214 2.92 15.26 -0.62
C TYR A 214 4.17 14.83 0.18
N ALA A 215 4.78 13.69 -0.17
CA ALA A 215 6.06 13.24 0.38
C ALA A 215 7.19 14.28 0.22
N ARG A 216 7.06 15.25 -0.67
CA ARG A 216 8.07 16.31 -0.87
C ARG A 216 8.03 17.40 0.20
N VAL A 217 6.99 17.48 1.03
CA VAL A 217 6.82 18.59 1.98
C VAL A 217 7.90 18.60 3.05
N SER A 218 8.20 17.44 3.63
CA SER A 218 9.25 17.30 4.64
C SER A 218 9.73 15.85 4.73
N PRO A 219 10.91 15.59 5.34
CA PRO A 219 11.38 14.23 5.56
C PRO A 219 10.43 13.35 6.41
N GLY A 220 9.70 13.96 7.36
CA GLY A 220 8.70 13.24 8.16
C GLY A 220 7.51 12.79 7.34
N GLU A 221 6.98 13.68 6.49
CA GLU A 221 5.89 13.36 5.56
C GLU A 221 6.33 12.33 4.52
N ASP A 222 7.56 12.44 4.01
CA ASP A 222 8.15 11.48 3.08
C ASP A 222 8.18 10.07 3.67
N PHE A 223 8.64 9.94 4.92
CA PHE A 223 8.70 8.64 5.60
C PHE A 223 7.30 8.05 5.86
N ALA A 224 6.34 8.88 6.27
CA ALA A 224 4.95 8.46 6.49
C ALA A 224 4.24 8.08 5.18
N GLU A 225 4.44 8.84 4.11
CA GLU A 225 3.94 8.53 2.77
C GLU A 225 4.58 7.26 2.22
N GLN A 226 5.90 7.10 2.37
CA GLN A 226 6.60 5.91 1.93
C GLN A 226 6.05 4.65 2.62
N SER A 227 5.93 4.68 3.95
CA SER A 227 5.43 3.55 4.75
C SER A 227 3.98 3.20 4.42
N SER A 228 3.08 4.19 4.41
CA SER A 228 1.66 3.98 4.16
C SER A 228 1.39 3.52 2.71
N ASN A 229 2.03 4.12 1.72
CA ASN A 229 1.86 3.72 0.32
C ASN A 229 2.42 2.32 0.06
N MET A 230 3.56 1.94 0.67
CA MET A 230 4.06 0.57 0.56
C MET A 230 3.04 -0.45 1.08
N LEU A 231 2.36 -0.19 2.20
CA LEU A 231 1.33 -1.08 2.73
C LEU A 231 0.08 -1.14 1.83
N MET A 232 -0.36 0.01 1.29
CA MET A 232 -1.58 0.10 0.48
C MET A 232 -1.41 -0.40 -0.96
N MET A 233 -0.23 -0.19 -1.55
CA MET A 233 0.10 -0.66 -2.90
C MET A 233 0.47 -2.14 -2.90
N GLY A 234 1.12 -2.63 -1.83
CA GLY A 234 1.70 -3.97 -1.81
C GLY A 234 2.91 -4.10 -2.75
N GLY A 235 3.62 -5.22 -2.65
CA GLY A 235 4.86 -5.43 -3.41
C GLY A 235 4.67 -5.35 -4.93
N VAL A 236 3.55 -5.85 -5.46
CA VAL A 236 3.31 -5.88 -6.92
C VAL A 236 3.17 -4.47 -7.49
N GLN A 237 2.26 -3.65 -6.96
CA GLN A 237 2.04 -2.31 -7.49
C GLN A 237 3.23 -1.38 -7.19
N TYR A 238 3.80 -1.45 -5.98
CA TYR A 238 4.95 -0.64 -5.60
C TYR A 238 6.15 -0.90 -6.51
N ASN A 239 6.52 -2.17 -6.73
CA ASN A 239 7.61 -2.53 -7.63
C ASN A 239 7.31 -2.16 -9.10
N GLY A 240 6.05 -2.28 -9.52
CA GLY A 240 5.61 -1.82 -10.84
C GLY A 240 5.88 -0.33 -11.05
N ILE A 241 5.57 0.51 -10.05
CA ILE A 241 5.88 1.95 -10.07
C ILE A 241 7.39 2.16 -10.11
N VAL A 242 8.15 1.53 -9.21
CA VAL A 242 9.61 1.67 -9.15
C VAL A 242 10.27 1.29 -10.48
N ALA A 243 9.82 0.22 -11.15
CA ALA A 243 10.36 -0.19 -12.45
C ALA A 243 10.12 0.83 -13.57
N SER A 244 9.12 1.72 -13.42
CA SER A 244 8.74 2.70 -14.43
C SER A 244 9.42 4.07 -14.29
N VAL A 245 10.07 4.36 -13.16
CA VAL A 245 10.73 5.65 -12.92
C VAL A 245 12.17 5.67 -13.44
N PRO A 246 12.81 6.85 -13.62
CA PRO A 246 14.21 6.93 -14.05
C PRO A 246 15.17 6.19 -13.11
N ALA A 247 16.28 5.65 -13.63
CA ALA A 247 17.21 4.77 -12.90
C ALA A 247 17.66 5.33 -11.53
N ASP A 248 17.99 6.62 -11.45
CA ASP A 248 18.35 7.28 -10.19
C ASP A 248 17.19 7.28 -9.17
N ALA A 249 15.96 7.53 -9.62
CA ALA A 249 14.78 7.47 -8.78
C ALA A 249 14.47 6.04 -8.31
N GLN A 250 14.75 5.01 -9.13
CA GLN A 250 14.59 3.61 -8.72
C GLN A 250 15.49 3.31 -7.52
N ILE A 251 16.77 3.71 -7.61
CA ILE A 251 17.75 3.54 -6.54
C ILE A 251 17.29 4.25 -5.26
N LYS A 252 16.79 5.49 -5.38
CA LYS A 252 16.28 6.27 -4.25
C LYS A 252 15.07 5.62 -3.58
N LEU A 253 14.05 5.21 -4.36
CA LEU A 253 12.84 4.56 -3.83
C LEU A 253 13.17 3.21 -3.18
N LYS A 254 14.08 2.42 -3.76
CA LYS A 254 14.56 1.17 -3.13
C LYS A 254 15.33 1.40 -1.85
N LYS A 255 16.15 2.46 -1.79
CA LYS A 255 16.84 2.85 -0.55
C LYS A 255 15.86 3.30 0.53
N LYS A 256 14.82 4.07 0.16
CA LYS A 256 13.75 4.49 1.08
C LYS A 256 12.91 3.32 1.59
N GLU A 257 12.56 2.37 0.71
CA GLU A 257 11.92 1.10 1.09
C GLU A 257 12.76 0.36 2.14
N GLN A 258 14.07 0.25 1.93
CA GLN A 258 14.95 -0.43 2.88
C GLN A 258 14.97 0.26 4.25
N PHE A 259 15.02 1.61 4.28
CA PHE A 259 14.92 2.35 5.55
C PHE A 259 13.61 2.08 6.30
N VAL A 260 12.47 2.00 5.60
CA VAL A 260 11.19 1.66 6.22
C VAL A 260 11.24 0.24 6.78
N VAL A 261 11.70 -0.73 5.99
CA VAL A 261 11.80 -2.14 6.42
C VAL A 261 12.69 -2.27 7.66
N ASP A 262 13.87 -1.64 7.63
CA ASP A 262 14.83 -1.68 8.74
C ASP A 262 14.28 -0.98 9.98
N TYR A 263 13.60 0.16 9.82
CA TYR A 263 12.98 0.87 10.93
C TYR A 263 11.93 0.01 11.65
N PHE A 264 10.95 -0.55 10.93
CA PHE A 264 9.92 -1.40 11.53
C PHE A 264 10.54 -2.63 12.21
N LYS A 265 11.59 -3.20 11.62
CA LYS A 265 12.27 -4.35 12.20
C LYS A 265 13.07 -4.01 13.46
N THR A 266 13.83 -2.91 13.44
CA THR A 266 14.72 -2.55 14.55
C THR A 266 13.99 -1.86 15.70
N ALA A 267 13.09 -0.93 15.40
CA ALA A 267 12.34 -0.18 16.42
C ALA A 267 11.23 -1.02 17.07
N PHE A 268 10.58 -1.91 16.31
CA PHE A 268 9.36 -2.58 16.74
C PHE A 268 9.36 -4.10 16.57
N ASN A 269 10.43 -4.70 16.04
CA ASN A 269 10.51 -6.12 15.71
C ASN A 269 9.39 -6.60 14.75
N ILE A 270 8.92 -5.72 13.88
CA ILE A 270 7.90 -6.04 12.87
C ILE A 270 8.61 -6.37 11.56
N ASP A 271 8.27 -7.54 11.00
CA ASP A 271 8.59 -7.83 9.60
C ASP A 271 7.62 -7.04 8.71
N PHE A 272 8.15 -6.00 8.05
CA PHE A 272 7.34 -5.10 7.23
C PHE A 272 6.72 -5.81 6.01
N TYR A 273 7.41 -6.78 5.41
CA TYR A 273 6.85 -7.52 4.27
C TYR A 273 5.75 -8.49 4.71
N LYS A 274 5.88 -9.08 5.91
CA LYS A 274 4.77 -9.82 6.53
C LYS A 274 3.57 -8.89 6.77
N LEU A 275 3.78 -7.72 7.37
CA LEU A 275 2.72 -6.72 7.58
C LEU A 275 2.05 -6.32 6.26
N GLN A 276 2.85 -6.02 5.24
CA GLN A 276 2.35 -5.70 3.90
C GLN A 276 1.50 -6.84 3.34
N LYS A 277 1.94 -8.10 3.46
CA LYS A 277 1.17 -9.26 3.02
C LYS A 277 -0.18 -9.35 3.73
N GLU A 278 -0.22 -9.20 5.06
CA GLU A 278 -1.47 -9.24 5.84
C GLU A 278 -2.44 -8.11 5.45
N VAL A 279 -1.93 -6.91 5.21
CA VAL A 279 -2.73 -5.78 4.70
C VAL A 279 -3.30 -6.10 3.31
N GLN A 280 -2.50 -6.66 2.40
CA GLN A 280 -2.98 -7.05 1.07
C GLN A 280 -4.04 -8.15 1.13
N LEU A 281 -3.86 -9.17 1.98
CA LEU A 281 -4.86 -10.21 2.21
C LEU A 281 -6.17 -9.63 2.76
N ALA A 282 -6.11 -8.62 3.64
CA ALA A 282 -7.30 -7.92 4.11
C ALA A 282 -7.99 -7.13 2.98
N LEU A 283 -7.24 -6.41 2.15
CA LEU A 283 -7.77 -5.69 0.99
C LEU A 283 -8.39 -6.62 -0.07
N PHE A 284 -7.84 -7.82 -0.26
CA PHE A 284 -8.38 -8.82 -1.18
C PHE A 284 -9.75 -9.36 -0.77
N LYS A 285 -10.13 -9.22 0.52
CA LYS A 285 -11.49 -9.52 0.99
C LYS A 285 -12.50 -8.44 0.61
N VAL A 286 -12.04 -7.20 0.39
CA VAL A 286 -12.87 -6.10 -0.13
C VAL A 286 -13.05 -6.25 -1.64
N SER A 287 -11.94 -6.44 -2.36
CA SER A 287 -11.95 -6.69 -3.80
C SER A 287 -10.83 -7.65 -4.14
N ALA A 288 -11.18 -8.83 -4.63
CA ALA A 288 -10.20 -9.82 -5.09
C ALA A 288 -9.26 -9.23 -6.16
N PRO A 289 -7.98 -9.60 -6.17
CA PRO A 289 -7.03 -9.10 -7.15
C PRO A 289 -7.41 -9.61 -8.54
N VAL A 290 -7.52 -8.71 -9.52
CA VAL A 290 -7.86 -9.04 -10.90
C VAL A 290 -6.61 -8.92 -11.76
N LEU A 291 -6.09 -10.04 -12.26
CA LEU A 291 -4.82 -10.08 -12.97
C LEU A 291 -4.74 -9.10 -14.15
N SER A 292 -5.81 -8.95 -14.94
CA SER A 292 -5.85 -8.02 -16.08
C SER A 292 -5.68 -6.54 -15.69
N ARG A 293 -5.83 -6.19 -14.41
CA ARG A 293 -5.62 -4.82 -13.88
C ARG A 293 -4.25 -4.66 -13.21
N MET A 294 -3.44 -5.70 -13.21
CA MET A 294 -2.15 -5.77 -12.50
C MET A 294 -0.97 -6.03 -13.46
N ILE A 295 -1.19 -6.05 -14.78
CA ILE A 295 -0.14 -6.28 -15.78
C ILE A 295 0.21 -4.98 -16.48
N GLY A 296 1.51 -4.71 -16.61
CA GLY A 296 2.04 -3.58 -17.39
C GLY A 296 3.08 -2.77 -16.61
N LEU A 297 3.94 -2.08 -17.37
CA LEU A 297 4.94 -1.17 -16.81
C LEU A 297 4.24 -0.04 -16.03
N GLY A 298 4.69 0.22 -14.79
CA GLY A 298 4.09 1.23 -13.92
C GLY A 298 2.79 0.79 -13.22
N VAL A 299 2.27 -0.40 -13.55
CA VAL A 299 0.99 -0.92 -13.02
C VAL A 299 1.23 -2.02 -11.99
N GLY A 300 2.05 -3.01 -12.35
CA GLY A 300 2.28 -4.17 -11.50
C GLY A 300 3.28 -5.14 -12.13
N TYR A 301 2.83 -6.35 -12.44
CA TYR A 301 3.65 -7.36 -13.09
C TYR A 301 4.11 -6.90 -14.48
N THR A 302 5.42 -6.92 -14.68
CA THR A 302 6.08 -6.58 -15.94
C THR A 302 6.60 -7.81 -16.66
N THR A 303 6.58 -8.98 -16.01
CA THR A 303 7.01 -10.23 -16.64
C THR A 303 6.05 -11.39 -16.40
N LEU A 304 5.99 -12.30 -17.37
CA LEU A 304 5.53 -13.68 -17.17
C LEU A 304 6.60 -14.61 -17.72
N THR A 305 7.04 -15.57 -16.90
CA THR A 305 8.03 -16.58 -17.30
C THR A 305 7.41 -17.96 -17.21
N SER A 306 7.65 -18.79 -18.23
CA SER A 306 7.21 -20.18 -18.23
C SER A 306 8.25 -21.07 -18.88
N ASN A 307 8.43 -22.25 -18.29
CA ASN A 307 9.14 -23.36 -18.90
C ASN A 307 8.14 -24.49 -19.18
N PRO A 308 7.48 -24.52 -20.34
CA PRO A 308 6.46 -25.53 -20.65
C PRO A 308 6.96 -26.98 -20.61
N SER A 309 8.27 -27.21 -20.60
CA SER A 309 8.86 -28.54 -20.48
C SER A 309 8.86 -29.06 -19.03
N THR A 310 8.79 -28.17 -18.05
CA THR A 310 8.82 -28.51 -16.61
C THR A 310 7.57 -28.04 -15.86
N ASP A 311 6.87 -27.06 -16.40
CA ASP A 311 5.67 -26.47 -15.85
C ASP A 311 4.50 -27.46 -15.92
N PRO A 312 3.92 -27.86 -14.78
CA PRO A 312 2.80 -28.80 -14.78
C PRO A 312 1.54 -28.17 -15.38
N SER A 313 0.75 -28.94 -16.12
CA SER A 313 -0.60 -28.52 -16.53
C SER A 313 -0.65 -27.32 -17.51
N GLN A 314 0.35 -27.15 -18.37
CA GLN A 314 0.15 -26.39 -19.61
C GLN A 314 -0.99 -27.05 -20.42
N SER A 315 -1.80 -26.25 -21.13
CA SER A 315 -2.89 -26.83 -21.92
C SER A 315 -2.35 -27.80 -22.97
N ALA A 316 -3.13 -28.85 -23.27
CA ALA A 316 -2.72 -29.87 -24.23
C ALA A 316 -2.41 -29.28 -25.63
N GLU A 317 -3.19 -28.28 -26.07
CA GLU A 317 -2.96 -27.59 -27.35
C GLU A 317 -1.62 -26.84 -27.34
N PHE A 318 -1.36 -26.01 -26.32
CA PHE A 318 -0.14 -25.23 -26.24
C PHE A 318 1.10 -26.12 -26.05
N LEU A 319 1.01 -27.12 -25.16
CA LEU A 319 2.10 -28.06 -24.89
C LEU A 319 2.43 -28.90 -26.13
N GLY A 320 1.43 -29.29 -26.94
CA GLY A 320 1.65 -29.98 -28.20
C GLY A 320 2.48 -29.14 -29.18
N LEU A 321 2.12 -27.86 -29.35
CA LEU A 321 2.86 -26.92 -30.21
C LEU A 321 4.27 -26.65 -29.68
N TRP A 322 4.44 -26.52 -28.37
CA TRP A 322 5.74 -26.36 -27.73
C TRP A 322 6.64 -27.59 -27.97
N ASN A 323 6.09 -28.79 -27.80
CA ASN A 323 6.84 -30.04 -28.03
C ASN A 323 7.25 -30.20 -29.49
N ALA A 324 6.39 -29.83 -30.44
CA ALA A 324 6.74 -29.80 -31.86
C ALA A 324 7.87 -28.80 -32.15
N ALA A 325 7.80 -27.61 -31.58
CA ALA A 325 8.86 -26.60 -31.69
C ALA A 325 10.18 -27.10 -31.09
N ARG A 326 10.14 -27.74 -29.92
CA ARG A 326 11.32 -28.35 -29.29
C ARG A 326 11.96 -29.40 -30.18
N THR A 327 11.18 -30.30 -30.79
CA THR A 327 11.69 -31.30 -31.76
C THR A 327 12.37 -30.61 -32.95
N SER A 328 11.75 -29.56 -33.50
CA SER A 328 12.34 -28.78 -34.59
C SER A 328 13.62 -28.06 -34.17
N MET A 329 13.69 -27.52 -32.95
CA MET A 329 14.89 -26.90 -32.38
C MET A 329 16.02 -27.92 -32.20
N THR A 330 15.72 -29.13 -31.71
CA THR A 330 16.70 -30.21 -31.54
C THR A 330 17.26 -30.68 -32.88
N ALA A 331 16.44 -30.80 -33.92
CA ALA A 331 16.92 -31.09 -35.27
C ALA A 331 17.87 -30.00 -35.82
N GLY A 332 17.79 -28.78 -35.30
CA GLY A 332 18.71 -27.68 -35.60
C GLY A 332 19.94 -27.60 -34.70
N GLY A 333 20.16 -28.57 -33.79
CA GLY A 333 21.29 -28.54 -32.85
C GLY A 333 21.07 -27.65 -31.63
N PHE A 334 19.82 -27.31 -31.31
CA PHE A 334 19.45 -26.47 -30.18
C PHE A 334 18.53 -27.16 -29.18
N VAL A 335 18.53 -26.70 -27.93
CA VAL A 335 17.60 -27.17 -26.89
C VAL A 335 16.78 -25.99 -26.39
N LEU A 336 15.50 -25.97 -26.74
CA LEU A 336 14.54 -24.98 -26.25
C LEU A 336 14.32 -25.15 -24.74
N LYS A 337 14.36 -24.05 -23.99
CA LYS A 337 14.25 -24.06 -22.52
C LYS A 337 12.93 -23.48 -22.05
N ASP A 338 12.72 -22.19 -22.26
CA ASP A 338 11.62 -21.43 -21.68
C ASP A 338 11.21 -20.25 -22.58
N PHE A 339 10.13 -19.59 -22.21
CA PHE A 339 9.79 -18.29 -22.73
C PHE A 339 9.50 -17.28 -21.61
N LYS A 340 9.75 -16.01 -21.93
CA LYS A 340 9.45 -14.86 -21.07
C LYS A 340 8.69 -13.82 -21.87
N MET A 341 7.56 -13.39 -21.35
CA MET A 341 6.87 -12.18 -21.81
C MET A 341 7.31 -11.01 -20.94
N THR A 342 7.73 -9.92 -21.57
CA THR A 342 8.10 -8.68 -20.87
C THR A 342 7.18 -7.54 -21.34
N PHE A 343 6.33 -7.02 -20.47
CA PHE A 343 5.41 -5.92 -20.76
C PHE A 343 6.14 -4.57 -20.62
N ARG A 344 6.69 -4.09 -21.74
CA ARG A 344 7.58 -2.92 -21.78
C ARG A 344 6.84 -1.58 -21.82
N ALA A 345 5.59 -1.57 -22.27
CA ALA A 345 4.72 -0.40 -22.26
C ALA A 345 3.26 -0.85 -22.17
N SER A 346 2.33 0.12 -22.12
CA SER A 346 0.88 -0.16 -22.08
C SER A 346 0.40 -1.02 -23.25
N ASN A 347 1.06 -0.94 -24.41
CA ASN A 347 0.71 -1.66 -25.63
C ASN A 347 1.87 -2.48 -26.22
N LEU A 348 2.97 -2.70 -25.49
CA LEU A 348 4.16 -3.37 -26.01
C LEU A 348 4.57 -4.53 -25.09
N MET A 349 4.68 -5.72 -25.67
CA MET A 349 5.23 -6.90 -25.03
C MET A 349 6.33 -7.52 -25.89
N THR A 350 7.45 -7.83 -25.28
CA THR A 350 8.52 -8.61 -25.90
C THR A 350 8.43 -10.05 -25.44
N LEU A 351 8.27 -10.95 -26.41
CA LEU A 351 8.39 -12.38 -26.18
C LEU A 351 9.83 -12.79 -26.42
N ARG A 352 10.45 -13.40 -25.42
CA ARG A 352 11.77 -14.01 -25.49
C ARG A 352 11.65 -15.51 -25.37
N TYR A 353 12.33 -16.23 -26.25
CA TYR A 353 12.63 -17.65 -26.07
C TYR A 353 14.07 -17.81 -25.60
N THR A 354 14.28 -18.65 -24.59
CA THR A 354 15.61 -19.06 -24.16
C THR A 354 15.91 -20.45 -24.70
N PHE A 355 17.08 -20.64 -25.29
CA PHE A 355 17.52 -21.93 -25.79
C PHE A 355 19.04 -22.07 -25.68
N THR A 356 19.55 -23.29 -25.72
CA THR A 356 20.99 -23.56 -25.70
C THR A 356 21.45 -24.26 -26.97
N ASN A 357 22.75 -24.32 -27.20
CA ASN A 357 23.31 -25.35 -28.10
C ASN A 357 23.00 -26.76 -27.57
N ALA A 358 23.22 -27.78 -28.40
CA ALA A 358 22.98 -29.18 -28.06
C ALA A 358 23.74 -29.63 -26.80
N ALA A 359 24.95 -29.10 -26.58
CA ALA A 359 25.77 -29.39 -25.40
C ALA A 359 25.27 -28.70 -24.11
N GLY A 360 24.34 -27.75 -24.20
CA GLY A 360 23.84 -26.98 -23.05
C GLY A 360 24.82 -25.97 -22.48
N THR A 361 25.96 -25.72 -23.14
CA THR A 361 27.05 -24.87 -22.65
C THR A 361 26.91 -23.41 -23.02
N THR A 362 26.18 -23.10 -24.09
CA THR A 362 25.96 -21.73 -24.55
C THR A 362 24.46 -21.45 -24.60
N THR A 363 24.05 -20.40 -23.89
CA THR A 363 22.67 -19.92 -23.86
C THR A 363 22.49 -18.79 -24.87
N TYR A 364 21.40 -18.87 -25.61
CA TYR A 364 20.94 -17.90 -26.59
C TYR A 364 19.55 -17.41 -26.22
N SER A 365 19.21 -16.22 -26.70
CA SER A 365 17.87 -15.65 -26.60
C SER A 365 17.36 -15.32 -27.99
N ALA A 366 16.05 -15.46 -28.21
CA ALA A 366 15.38 -15.01 -29.42
C ALA A 366 14.17 -14.15 -29.09
N ASP A 367 14.11 -12.95 -29.67
CA ASP A 367 13.19 -11.89 -29.25
C ASP A 367 12.25 -11.43 -30.36
N ALA A 368 10.99 -11.19 -30.01
CA ALA A 368 10.02 -10.55 -30.90
C ALA A 368 9.07 -9.65 -30.10
N ASP A 369 8.82 -8.46 -30.63
CA ASP A 369 7.87 -7.50 -30.11
C ASP A 369 6.48 -7.70 -30.68
N TYR A 370 5.51 -7.60 -29.79
CA TYR A 370 4.09 -7.67 -30.06
C TYR A 370 3.40 -6.43 -29.53
N THR A 371 2.50 -5.89 -30.34
CA THR A 371 1.48 -4.95 -29.87
C THR A 371 0.46 -5.72 -29.04
N VAL A 372 0.21 -5.24 -27.81
CA VAL A 372 -0.78 -5.78 -26.88
C VAL A 372 -1.99 -4.86 -26.84
N ALA A 373 -3.18 -5.43 -26.99
CA ALA A 373 -4.43 -4.69 -26.79
C ALA A 373 -5.23 -5.32 -25.64
N LEU A 374 -4.87 -5.00 -24.40
CA LEU A 374 -5.52 -5.49 -23.19
C LEU A 374 -6.68 -4.58 -22.78
N ASN A 375 -7.89 -5.12 -22.74
CA ASN A 375 -9.03 -4.49 -22.07
C ASN A 375 -9.03 -4.91 -20.59
N THR A 376 -8.66 -4.01 -19.70
CA THR A 376 -8.52 -4.29 -18.26
C THR A 376 -9.85 -4.55 -17.55
N THR A 377 -10.98 -4.12 -18.15
CA THR A 377 -12.34 -4.34 -17.62
C THR A 377 -12.85 -5.73 -17.95
N THR A 378 -12.70 -6.18 -19.21
CA THR A 378 -13.16 -7.50 -19.66
C THR A 378 -12.12 -8.61 -19.48
N GLY A 379 -10.86 -8.22 -19.25
CA GLY A 379 -9.70 -9.10 -19.19
C GLY A 379 -9.28 -9.69 -20.54
N VAL A 380 -9.88 -9.25 -21.65
CA VAL A 380 -9.57 -9.77 -22.99
C VAL A 380 -8.35 -9.03 -23.56
N THR A 381 -7.41 -9.78 -24.14
CA THR A 381 -6.22 -9.26 -24.81
C THR A 381 -5.98 -9.93 -26.16
N THR A 382 -5.30 -9.23 -27.06
CA THR A 382 -4.75 -9.78 -28.31
C THR A 382 -3.28 -9.43 -28.41
N PHE A 383 -2.50 -10.30 -29.05
CA PHE A 383 -1.10 -10.04 -29.39
C PHE A 383 -0.96 -9.98 -30.91
N THR A 384 -0.41 -8.89 -31.42
CA THR A 384 -0.13 -8.71 -32.84
C THR A 384 1.37 -8.51 -33.02
N LEU A 385 2.02 -9.37 -33.81
CA LEU A 385 3.46 -9.25 -34.08
C LEU A 385 3.73 -7.89 -34.75
N ASN A 386 4.68 -7.14 -34.22
CA ASN A 386 5.08 -5.86 -34.82
C ASN A 386 5.79 -6.11 -36.15
N ALA A 387 5.39 -5.36 -37.19
CA ALA A 387 6.01 -5.46 -38.52
C ALA A 387 7.50 -5.05 -38.48
N THR A 388 7.82 -4.06 -37.66
CA THR A 388 9.20 -3.61 -37.42
C THR A 388 9.67 -4.11 -36.06
N GLN A 389 10.77 -4.86 -36.06
CA GLN A 389 11.41 -5.39 -34.87
C GLN A 389 12.63 -4.54 -34.50
N PRO A 390 12.91 -4.28 -33.20
CA PRO A 390 14.09 -3.56 -32.77
C PRO A 390 15.38 -4.26 -33.22
N THR A 391 16.40 -3.47 -33.56
CA THR A 391 17.74 -3.97 -33.96
C THR A 391 18.80 -3.74 -32.88
N ALA A 392 18.43 -3.17 -31.73
CA ALA A 392 19.34 -2.82 -30.64
C ALA A 392 18.69 -3.10 -29.27
N THR A 393 19.50 -3.04 -28.21
CA THR A 393 19.05 -3.15 -26.82
C THR A 393 17.96 -2.13 -26.49
N VAL A 394 16.86 -2.58 -25.89
CA VAL A 394 15.79 -1.70 -25.40
C VAL A 394 15.97 -1.47 -23.88
N PRO A 395 16.27 -0.23 -23.44
CA PRO A 395 16.48 0.07 -22.03
C PRO A 395 15.14 0.07 -21.27
N ALA A 396 15.10 -0.65 -20.14
CA ALA A 396 14.30 -0.38 -18.92
C ALA A 396 13.90 -1.66 -18.16
N VAL A 397 13.44 -2.71 -18.85
CA VAL A 397 12.83 -3.90 -18.19
C VAL A 397 13.60 -5.21 -18.46
N ASP A 398 14.40 -5.24 -19.53
CA ASP A 398 15.30 -6.36 -19.86
C ASP A 398 16.30 -5.86 -20.93
N PRO A 399 17.54 -5.47 -20.56
CA PRO A 399 18.50 -4.78 -21.43
C PRO A 399 19.30 -5.74 -22.32
N VAL A 400 18.82 -6.96 -22.54
CA VAL A 400 19.50 -7.92 -23.41
C VAL A 400 19.21 -7.57 -24.89
N PRO A 401 20.22 -7.60 -25.79
CA PRO A 401 20.04 -7.31 -27.20
C PRO A 401 19.03 -8.24 -27.88
N TYR A 402 18.22 -7.67 -28.77
CA TYR A 402 17.35 -8.45 -29.65
C TYR A 402 18.21 -9.29 -30.58
N SER A 403 18.00 -10.61 -30.57
CA SER A 403 18.80 -11.52 -31.37
C SER A 403 18.00 -12.73 -31.82
N ASN A 404 18.59 -13.51 -32.74
CA ASN A 404 18.25 -14.88 -33.13
C ASN A 404 16.80 -15.25 -33.51
N MET A 405 15.82 -14.35 -33.46
CA MET A 405 14.45 -14.69 -33.85
C MET A 405 14.38 -15.10 -35.30
N GLY A 406 15.10 -14.42 -36.21
CA GLY A 406 15.21 -14.85 -37.61
C GLY A 406 15.79 -16.27 -37.79
N VAL A 407 16.62 -16.74 -36.86
CA VAL A 407 17.23 -18.08 -36.88
C VAL A 407 16.21 -19.15 -36.50
N ILE A 408 15.34 -18.87 -35.52
CA ILE A 408 14.44 -19.87 -34.95
C ILE A 408 12.97 -19.71 -35.36
N ASN A 409 12.59 -18.62 -36.04
CA ASN A 409 11.19 -18.28 -36.34
C ASN A 409 10.44 -19.43 -37.02
N ALA A 410 11.03 -20.04 -38.05
CA ALA A 410 10.43 -21.17 -38.73
C ALA A 410 10.25 -22.41 -37.82
N ARG A 411 11.14 -22.59 -36.84
CA ARG A 411 11.08 -23.68 -35.85
C ARG A 411 10.03 -23.42 -34.78
N MET A 412 9.73 -22.16 -34.51
CA MET A 412 8.75 -21.69 -33.53
C MET A 412 7.37 -21.38 -34.15
N ALA A 413 7.17 -21.61 -35.46
CA ALA A 413 5.99 -21.14 -36.19
C ALA A 413 4.66 -21.51 -35.55
N GLY A 414 4.51 -22.72 -35.03
CA GLY A 414 3.29 -23.15 -34.34
C GLY A 414 3.02 -22.38 -33.04
N VAL A 415 4.06 -22.14 -32.23
CA VAL A 415 3.97 -21.38 -30.97
C VAL A 415 3.74 -19.89 -31.27
N ASN A 416 4.44 -19.32 -32.25
CA ASN A 416 4.25 -17.93 -32.68
C ASN A 416 2.84 -17.69 -33.21
N SER A 417 2.32 -18.64 -34.01
CA SER A 417 0.94 -18.62 -34.48
C SER A 417 -0.05 -18.72 -33.32
N TYR A 418 0.22 -19.56 -32.32
CA TYR A 418 -0.64 -19.68 -31.15
C TYR A 418 -0.86 -18.32 -30.47
N PHE A 419 0.22 -17.57 -30.19
CA PHE A 419 0.13 -16.25 -29.55
C PHE A 419 -0.65 -15.21 -30.37
N THR A 420 -0.60 -15.30 -31.69
CA THR A 420 -1.25 -14.35 -32.61
C THR A 420 -2.64 -14.81 -33.08
N SER A 421 -3.00 -16.07 -32.83
CA SER A 421 -4.27 -16.68 -33.23
C SER A 421 -5.40 -16.28 -32.27
N GLY A 422 -6.01 -15.12 -32.53
CA GLY A 422 -7.22 -14.66 -31.85
C GLY A 422 -6.96 -13.91 -30.55
N SER A 423 -7.86 -14.06 -29.59
CA SER A 423 -7.85 -13.32 -28.32
C SER A 423 -7.81 -14.24 -27.10
N PHE A 424 -7.25 -13.72 -26.01
CA PHE A 424 -7.08 -14.42 -24.74
C PHE A 424 -7.79 -13.67 -23.62
N ARG A 425 -8.39 -14.41 -22.67
CA ARG A 425 -8.78 -13.89 -21.36
C ARG A 425 -7.62 -14.07 -20.40
N VAL A 426 -7.15 -12.97 -19.83
CA VAL A 426 -6.11 -12.95 -18.80
C VAL A 426 -6.75 -13.23 -17.45
N ASN A 427 -6.33 -14.29 -16.76
CA ASN A 427 -6.82 -14.60 -15.43
C ASN A 427 -5.81 -15.43 -14.63
N TRP A 428 -6.05 -15.56 -13.32
CA TRP A 428 -5.31 -16.50 -12.47
C TRP A 428 -5.57 -17.96 -12.89
N ILE A 429 -4.59 -18.84 -12.64
CA ILE A 429 -4.73 -20.29 -12.87
C ILE A 429 -5.02 -21.07 -11.58
N ASN A 430 -5.31 -20.37 -10.47
CA ASN A 430 -5.47 -20.96 -9.15
C ASN A 430 -6.62 -21.98 -9.00
N GLN A 431 -7.52 -22.05 -9.99
CA GLN A 431 -8.56 -23.09 -10.08
C GLN A 431 -8.05 -24.43 -10.62
N ILE A 432 -6.95 -24.43 -11.38
CA ILE A 432 -6.30 -25.62 -11.94
C ILE A 432 -5.06 -25.97 -11.12
N ILE A 433 -4.24 -24.97 -10.78
CA ILE A 433 -3.03 -25.11 -9.97
C ILE A 433 -3.20 -24.27 -8.71
N PRO A 434 -3.66 -24.85 -7.58
CA PRO A 434 -3.92 -24.11 -6.35
C PRO A 434 -2.69 -23.32 -5.88
N GLY A 435 -2.91 -22.06 -5.49
CA GLY A 435 -1.86 -21.16 -5.02
C GLY A 435 -2.38 -19.76 -4.68
N GLU A 436 -1.53 -18.97 -4.01
CA GLU A 436 -1.84 -17.58 -3.70
C GLU A 436 -1.86 -16.71 -4.97
N ILE A 437 -2.78 -15.74 -5.01
CA ILE A 437 -2.95 -14.78 -6.11
C ILE A 437 -2.67 -13.36 -5.63
N GLY A 438 -2.25 -12.49 -6.55
CA GLY A 438 -1.99 -11.07 -6.26
C GLY A 438 -0.63 -10.77 -5.63
N PHE A 439 0.28 -11.76 -5.56
CA PHE A 439 1.65 -11.58 -5.05
C PHE A 439 2.70 -11.86 -6.14
N VAL A 440 3.93 -11.39 -5.94
CA VAL A 440 5.06 -11.75 -6.83
C VAL A 440 5.24 -13.27 -6.77
N GLY A 441 5.35 -13.92 -7.93
CA GLY A 441 5.41 -15.38 -8.02
C GLY A 441 4.06 -16.07 -8.20
N SER A 442 2.93 -15.34 -8.11
CA SER A 442 1.61 -15.89 -8.43
C SER A 442 1.55 -16.35 -9.89
N LEU A 443 0.79 -17.41 -10.16
CA LEU A 443 0.65 -17.97 -11.50
C LEU A 443 -0.50 -17.30 -12.28
N GLY A 444 -0.17 -16.74 -13.44
CA GLY A 444 -1.10 -16.10 -14.36
C GLY A 444 -1.24 -16.91 -15.66
N ALA A 445 -2.41 -16.89 -16.26
CA ALA A 445 -2.72 -17.60 -17.49
C ALA A 445 -3.46 -16.73 -18.51
N PHE A 446 -3.29 -17.10 -19.78
CA PHE A 446 -3.94 -16.52 -20.93
C PHE A 446 -4.75 -17.62 -21.62
N TYR A 447 -6.06 -17.61 -21.38
CA TYR A 447 -7.00 -18.61 -21.92
C TYR A 447 -7.57 -18.13 -23.24
N LYS A 448 -7.58 -18.95 -24.30
CA LYS A 448 -8.25 -18.57 -25.55
C LYS A 448 -9.72 -18.24 -25.28
N THR A 449 -10.20 -17.12 -25.81
CA THR A 449 -11.60 -16.71 -25.63
C THR A 449 -12.59 -17.69 -26.26
N THR A 450 -12.15 -18.45 -27.26
CA THR A 450 -12.94 -19.45 -27.97
C THR A 450 -12.91 -20.83 -27.32
N ASN A 451 -11.94 -21.12 -26.46
CA ASN A 451 -11.79 -22.40 -25.79
C ASN A 451 -11.00 -22.25 -24.47
N ALA A 452 -11.69 -22.32 -23.34
CA ALA A 452 -11.07 -22.18 -22.01
C ALA A 452 -10.10 -23.33 -21.66
N ASN A 453 -10.16 -24.48 -22.34
CA ASN A 453 -9.19 -25.58 -22.15
C ASN A 453 -7.89 -25.35 -22.93
N SER A 454 -7.80 -24.27 -23.72
CA SER A 454 -6.60 -23.87 -24.43
C SER A 454 -6.03 -22.62 -23.80
N TYR A 455 -4.86 -22.75 -23.20
CA TYR A 455 -4.18 -21.67 -22.49
C TYR A 455 -2.67 -21.91 -22.42
N PHE A 456 -1.93 -20.84 -22.19
CA PHE A 456 -0.60 -20.92 -21.59
C PHE A 456 -0.62 -20.19 -20.26
N TYR A 457 0.25 -20.60 -19.35
CA TYR A 457 0.43 -19.95 -18.07
C TYR A 457 1.90 -19.78 -17.75
N GLY A 458 2.21 -18.96 -16.75
CA GLY A 458 3.53 -18.81 -16.19
C GLY A 458 3.52 -18.05 -14.87
N THR A 459 4.71 -17.85 -14.33
CA THR A 459 4.96 -17.12 -13.10
C THR A 459 4.99 -15.62 -13.38
N MET A 460 4.14 -14.86 -12.69
CA MET A 460 4.08 -13.40 -12.81
C MET A 460 5.17 -12.75 -11.95
N GLY A 461 5.93 -11.83 -12.55
CA GLY A 461 7.07 -11.17 -11.90
C GLY A 461 7.26 -9.73 -12.33
N HIS A 462 8.42 -9.16 -11.97
CA HIS A 462 8.87 -7.85 -12.39
C HIS A 462 10.00 -7.92 -13.42
#